data_AF-A0A2S2R3E9-F1
#
_entry.id   AF-A0A2S2R3E9-F1
#
_cell.length_a   1.000
_cell.length_b   1.000
_cell.length_c   1.000
_cell.angle_alpha   90.00
_cell.angle_beta   90.00
_cell.angle_gamma   90.00
#
_symmetry.space_group_name_H-M   'P 1'
#
loop_
_entity.id
_entity.type
_entity.pdbx_description
1 polymer ?
#
loop_
_entity_poly.entity_id
_entity_poly.type
_entity_poly.pdbx_seq_one_letter_code
_entity_poly.pdbx_strand_id
1 'polypeptide(L)'
;MFRSLYKLPQRVTGQMAVDVLSRNMCGQKPQSFEEYFNGKKFIVTGSCAGMGEKITSRLLDLGAFVYTVVEKDKGVNLPNTKQVVCDLSNWEDTYKKMLELGPVHGLVNNAGVAVIESFFDVTEEGWNKCGI
;
A
#
# COMPACT_ATOMS: atom_id res chain seq x y z
N MET A 1 39.15 34.08 -33.04
CA MET A 1 38.66 34.99 -31.97
C MET A 1 38.22 34.11 -30.81
N PHE A 2 39.01 34.11 -29.72
CA PHE A 2 38.91 33.18 -28.60
C PHE A 2 37.64 33.43 -27.74
N ARG A 3 36.96 32.36 -27.30
CA ARG A 3 36.04 32.41 -26.15
C ARG A 3 36.23 31.18 -25.24
N SER A 4 37.00 31.44 -24.18
CA SER A 4 36.88 30.97 -22.80
C SER A 4 36.68 29.47 -22.55
N LEU A 5 37.79 28.76 -22.38
CA LEU A 5 37.88 27.55 -21.57
C LEU A 5 37.58 27.94 -20.11
N TYR A 6 36.46 27.44 -19.55
CA TYR A 6 36.22 27.51 -18.11
C TYR A 6 37.34 26.74 -17.40
N LYS A 7 38.30 27.45 -16.80
CA LYS A 7 39.27 26.85 -15.89
C LYS A 7 38.52 26.45 -14.63
N LEU A 8 38.31 25.15 -14.43
CA LEU A 8 37.98 24.61 -13.11
C LEU A 8 39.11 25.02 -12.15
N PRO A 9 38.80 25.64 -10.99
CA PRO A 9 39.82 25.98 -10.02
C PRO A 9 40.48 24.69 -9.50
N GLN A 10 41.76 24.50 -9.80
CA GLN A 10 42.57 23.36 -9.35
C GLN A 10 42.89 23.38 -7.85
N ARG A 11 42.38 24.39 -7.11
CA ARG A 11 42.61 24.54 -5.67
C ARG A 11 41.28 24.44 -4.94
N VAL A 12 40.99 23.25 -4.44
CA VAL A 12 39.94 23.07 -3.45
C VAL A 12 40.40 23.80 -2.21
N THR A 13 39.71 24.89 -1.85
CA THR A 13 39.95 25.55 -0.56
C THR A 13 39.49 24.61 0.56
N GLY A 14 40.11 24.69 1.73
CA GLY A 14 39.69 23.87 2.89
C GLY A 14 38.19 23.99 3.14
N GLN A 15 37.61 25.18 2.96
CA GLN A 15 36.17 25.40 3.07
C GLN A 15 35.37 24.63 2.00
N MET A 16 35.76 24.68 0.72
CA MET A 16 35.07 23.88 -0.31
C MET A 16 35.20 22.38 -0.08
N ALA A 17 36.34 21.90 0.43
CA ALA A 17 36.49 20.49 0.79
C ALA A 17 35.53 20.11 1.92
N VAL A 18 35.43 20.95 2.96
CA VAL A 18 34.52 20.73 4.09
C VAL A 18 33.05 20.82 3.66
N ASP A 19 32.70 21.75 2.77
CA ASP A 19 31.34 21.91 2.25
C ASP A 19 30.92 20.75 1.33
N VAL A 20 31.86 20.19 0.54
CA VAL A 20 31.63 19.01 -0.30
C VAL A 20 31.57 17.73 0.55
N LEU A 21 32.46 17.60 1.53
CA LEU A 21 32.49 16.43 2.42
C LEU A 21 31.29 16.41 3.38
N SER A 22 30.89 17.54 3.95
CA SER A 22 29.71 17.63 4.83
C SER A 22 28.42 17.25 4.10
N ARG A 23 28.27 17.63 2.82
CA ARG A 23 27.16 17.21 1.97
C ARG A 23 27.14 15.70 1.69
N ASN A 24 28.30 15.05 1.58
CA ASN A 24 28.39 13.60 1.36
C ASN A 24 28.34 12.78 2.66
N MET A 25 28.65 13.37 3.82
CA MET A 25 28.62 12.70 5.12
C MET A 25 27.22 12.71 5.76
N CYS A 26 26.32 13.59 5.32
CA CYS A 26 24.91 13.53 5.65
C CYS A 26 24.19 12.66 4.60
N GLY A 27 24.37 11.34 4.68
CA GLY A 27 23.51 10.42 3.93
C GLY A 27 22.04 10.79 4.18
N GLN A 28 21.19 10.69 3.16
CA GLN A 28 19.76 10.98 3.33
C GLN A 28 19.25 10.26 4.57
N LYS A 29 18.57 10.98 5.47
CA LYS A 29 17.98 10.40 6.67
C LYS A 29 17.19 9.15 6.24
N PRO A 30 17.40 7.99 6.88
CA PRO A 30 16.62 6.80 6.53
C PRO A 30 15.14 7.15 6.66
N GLN A 31 14.38 6.83 5.61
CA GLN A 31 12.96 7.12 5.54
C GLN A 31 12.29 6.51 6.76
N SER A 32 11.48 7.30 7.47
CA SER A 32 10.70 6.76 8.58
C SER A 32 9.71 5.73 8.06
N PHE A 33 9.35 4.78 8.92
CA PHE A 33 8.39 3.74 8.56
C PHE A 33 7.05 4.35 8.10
N GLU A 34 6.62 5.44 8.73
CA GLU A 34 5.40 6.16 8.39
C GLU A 34 5.47 6.80 6.99
N GLU A 35 6.60 7.43 6.66
CA GLU A 35 6.82 8.06 5.34
C GLU A 35 6.83 7.04 4.19
N TYR A 36 7.12 5.75 4.46
CA TYR A 36 7.15 4.71 3.44
C TYR A 36 5.80 4.55 2.72
N PHE A 37 4.69 4.71 3.45
CA PHE A 37 3.34 4.45 2.95
C PHE A 37 2.77 5.59 2.11
N ASN A 38 3.33 6.80 2.20
CA ASN A 38 2.83 7.95 1.49
C ASN A 38 2.90 7.75 -0.03
N GLY A 39 1.76 7.93 -0.72
CA GLY A 39 1.62 7.72 -2.16
C GLY A 39 1.66 6.26 -2.62
N LYS A 40 1.76 5.30 -1.69
CA LYS A 40 1.70 3.87 -2.01
C LYS A 40 0.25 3.42 -2.21
N LYS A 41 0.08 2.34 -2.95
CA LYS A 41 -1.24 1.77 -3.28
C LYS A 41 -1.41 0.44 -2.58
N PHE A 42 -2.50 0.27 -1.85
CA PHE A 42 -2.82 -0.95 -1.12
C PHE A 42 -4.19 -1.49 -1.49
N ILE A 43 -4.33 -2.81 -1.46
CA ILE A 43 -5.62 -3.49 -1.52
C ILE A 43 -5.96 -3.93 -0.10
N VAL A 44 -7.16 -3.64 0.37
CA VAL A 44 -7.66 -4.15 1.66
C VAL A 44 -9.01 -4.83 1.44
N THR A 45 -9.04 -6.14 1.65
CA THR A 45 -10.29 -6.94 1.59
C THR A 45 -11.05 -6.86 2.91
N GLY A 46 -12.38 -6.84 2.88
CA GLY A 46 -13.19 -6.68 4.10
C GLY A 46 -12.97 -5.32 4.78
N SER A 47 -12.68 -4.28 4.00
CA SER A 47 -12.19 -2.97 4.44
C SER A 47 -13.22 -2.06 5.13
N CYS A 48 -14.50 -2.44 5.12
CA CYS A 48 -15.58 -1.57 5.60
C CYS A 48 -16.08 -1.89 7.02
N ALA A 49 -15.46 -2.83 7.73
CA ALA A 49 -15.83 -3.17 9.10
C ALA A 49 -14.64 -3.72 9.90
N GLY A 50 -14.75 -3.65 11.24
CA GLY A 50 -13.84 -4.30 12.17
C GLY A 50 -12.37 -3.93 11.93
N MET A 51 -11.49 -4.93 11.87
CA MET A 51 -10.06 -4.71 11.66
C MET A 51 -9.75 -4.12 10.28
N GLY A 52 -10.47 -4.52 9.23
CA GLY A 52 -10.27 -4.00 7.88
C GLY A 52 -10.47 -2.49 7.82
N GLU A 53 -11.53 -1.98 8.47
CA GLU A 53 -11.79 -0.54 8.57
C GLU A 53 -10.64 0.21 9.26
N LYS A 54 -10.15 -0.32 10.39
CA LYS A 54 -9.05 0.32 11.13
C LYS A 54 -7.74 0.30 10.36
N ILE A 55 -7.44 -0.78 9.66
CA ILE A 55 -6.26 -0.88 8.79
C ILE A 55 -6.38 0.10 7.62
N THR A 56 -7.54 0.16 6.96
CA THR A 56 -7.81 1.12 5.89
C THR A 56 -7.64 2.56 6.39
N SER A 57 -8.26 2.92 7.52
CA SER A 57 -8.11 4.25 8.12
C SER A 57 -6.65 4.58 8.39
N ARG A 58 -5.89 3.65 8.98
CA ARG A 58 -4.48 3.89 9.29
C ARG A 58 -3.62 4.08 8.03
N LEU A 59 -3.87 3.32 6.97
CA LEU A 59 -3.16 3.50 5.69
C LEU A 59 -3.47 4.86 5.06
N LEU A 60 -4.72 5.31 5.14
CA LEU A 60 -5.12 6.64 4.66
C LEU A 60 -4.46 7.75 5.47
N ASP A 61 -4.38 7.63 6.80
CA ASP A 61 -3.68 8.59 7.68
C ASP A 61 -2.19 8.70 7.33
N LEU A 62 -1.59 7.60 6.83
CA LEU A 62 -0.19 7.56 6.38
C LEU A 62 -0.01 8.03 4.93
N GLY A 63 -1.07 8.54 4.29
CA GLY A 63 -1.01 9.09 2.93
C GLY A 63 -1.03 8.04 1.81
N ALA A 64 -1.38 6.79 2.11
CA ALA A 64 -1.55 5.77 1.09
C ALA A 64 -2.87 5.96 0.33
N PHE A 65 -2.93 5.40 -0.88
CA PHE A 65 -4.15 5.19 -1.64
C PHE A 65 -4.64 3.75 -1.39
N VAL A 66 -5.93 3.59 -1.10
CA VAL A 66 -6.50 2.28 -0.73
C VAL A 66 -7.62 1.86 -1.67
N TYR A 67 -7.46 0.70 -2.30
CA TYR A 67 -8.55 -0.02 -2.94
C TYR A 67 -9.33 -0.80 -1.87
N THR A 68 -10.55 -0.35 -1.59
CA THR A 68 -11.41 -0.97 -0.56
C THR A 68 -12.25 -2.06 -1.21
N VAL A 69 -11.87 -3.32 -1.03
CA VAL A 69 -12.56 -4.47 -1.61
C VAL A 69 -13.62 -5.00 -0.65
N VAL A 70 -14.86 -5.07 -1.13
CA VAL A 70 -16.03 -5.52 -0.37
C VAL A 70 -17.00 -6.31 -1.24
N GLU A 71 -17.71 -7.26 -0.63
CA GLU A 71 -18.72 -8.08 -1.33
C GLU A 71 -19.91 -7.25 -1.85
N LYS A 72 -20.31 -6.22 -1.11
CA LYS A 72 -21.46 -5.36 -1.42
C LYS A 72 -21.05 -3.91 -1.37
N ASP A 73 -21.68 -3.10 -2.22
CA ASP A 73 -21.51 -1.64 -2.18
C ASP A 73 -21.94 -1.12 -0.79
N LYS A 74 -21.03 -0.38 -0.15
CA LYS A 74 -21.23 0.22 1.17
C LYS A 74 -21.23 1.75 1.09
N GLY A 75 -21.07 2.33 -0.11
CA GLY A 75 -21.04 3.77 -0.31
C GLY A 75 -19.87 4.46 0.38
N VAL A 76 -18.72 3.77 0.52
CA VAL A 76 -17.54 4.38 1.15
C VAL A 76 -16.99 5.46 0.23
N ASN A 77 -17.15 6.71 0.67
CA ASN A 77 -16.63 7.88 -0.02
C ASN A 77 -15.61 8.59 0.87
N LEU A 78 -14.42 8.00 0.97
CA LEU A 78 -13.29 8.58 1.68
C LEU A 78 -12.26 9.11 0.65
N PRO A 79 -11.55 10.21 0.95
CA PRO A 79 -10.46 10.66 0.10
C PRO A 79 -9.38 9.57 -0.02
N ASN A 80 -8.69 9.53 -1.17
CA ASN A 80 -7.66 8.53 -1.47
C ASN A 80 -8.12 7.07 -1.41
N THR A 81 -9.42 6.82 -1.61
CA THR A 81 -9.96 5.46 -1.75
C THR A 81 -10.59 5.23 -3.12
N LYS A 82 -10.63 3.96 -3.53
CA LYS A 82 -11.50 3.48 -4.61
C LYS A 82 -12.16 2.19 -4.17
N GLN A 83 -13.48 2.19 -4.08
CA GLN A 83 -14.22 0.97 -3.76
C GLN A 83 -14.28 0.02 -4.94
N VAL A 84 -14.09 -1.27 -4.65
CA VAL A 84 -14.17 -2.37 -5.60
C VAL A 84 -15.17 -3.38 -5.02
N VAL A 85 -16.32 -3.48 -5.67
CA VAL A 85 -17.33 -4.46 -5.29
C VAL A 85 -16.96 -5.81 -5.91
N CYS A 86 -16.62 -6.80 -5.08
CA CYS A 86 -16.15 -8.11 -5.49
C CYS A 86 -16.49 -9.15 -4.41
N ASP A 87 -17.18 -10.21 -4.82
CA ASP A 87 -17.31 -11.42 -4.02
C ASP A 87 -16.03 -12.25 -4.20
N LEU A 88 -15.25 -12.38 -3.12
CA LEU A 88 -13.96 -13.05 -3.15
C LEU A 88 -14.07 -14.57 -3.29
N SER A 89 -15.24 -15.15 -3.02
CA SER A 89 -15.49 -16.57 -3.26
C SER A 89 -15.52 -16.92 -4.76
N ASN A 90 -15.74 -15.92 -5.63
CA ASN A 90 -15.64 -16.09 -7.07
C ASN A 90 -14.22 -15.79 -7.54
N TRP A 91 -13.41 -16.83 -7.70
CA TRP A 91 -12.01 -16.70 -8.10
C TRP A 91 -11.84 -16.02 -9.46
N GLU A 92 -12.68 -16.34 -10.46
CA GLU A 92 -12.52 -15.80 -11.81
C GLU A 92 -12.82 -14.29 -11.85
N ASP A 93 -13.89 -13.85 -11.20
CA ASP A 93 -14.23 -12.42 -11.08
C ASP A 93 -13.18 -11.66 -10.24
N THR A 94 -12.75 -12.26 -9.13
CA THR A 94 -11.71 -11.70 -8.26
C THR A 94 -10.42 -11.49 -9.04
N TYR A 95 -9.95 -12.52 -9.76
CA TYR A 95 -8.73 -12.44 -10.53
C TYR A 95 -8.81 -11.33 -11.59
N LYS A 96 -9.90 -11.25 -12.35
CA LYS A 96 -10.11 -10.20 -13.37
C LYS A 96 -10.08 -8.81 -12.76
N LYS A 97 -10.87 -8.59 -11.69
CA LYS A 97 -10.94 -7.27 -11.03
C LYS A 97 -9.61 -6.86 -10.40
N MET A 98 -8.90 -7.77 -9.73
CA MET A 98 -7.60 -7.45 -9.15
C MET A 98 -6.55 -7.14 -10.22
N LEU A 99 -6.60 -7.84 -11.36
CA LEU A 99 -5.73 -7.57 -12.49
C LEU A 99 -5.99 -6.18 -13.09
N GLU A 100 -7.25 -5.75 -13.19
CA GLU A 100 -7.65 -4.42 -13.69
C GLU A 100 -7.18 -3.27 -12.78
N LEU A 101 -6.96 -3.49 -11.47
CA LEU A 101 -6.43 -2.47 -10.57
C LEU A 101 -4.97 -2.08 -10.88
N GLY A 102 -4.26 -2.97 -11.58
CA GLY A 102 -2.84 -2.83 -11.91
C GLY A 102 -1.92 -3.02 -10.70
N PRO A 103 -0.63 -2.64 -10.83
CA PRO A 103 0.37 -2.85 -9.78
C PRO A 103 0.02 -2.12 -8.48
N VAL A 104 0.18 -2.82 -7.37
CA VAL A 104 0.02 -2.31 -6.00
C VAL A 104 1.26 -2.62 -5.18
N HIS A 105 1.40 -1.91 -4.06
CA HIS A 105 2.55 -2.03 -3.16
C HIS A 105 2.30 -2.98 -2.01
N GLY A 106 1.03 -3.28 -1.69
CA GLY A 106 0.70 -4.24 -0.67
C GLY A 106 -0.76 -4.72 -0.74
N LEU A 107 -0.98 -5.87 -0.13
CA LEU A 107 -2.27 -6.53 0.01
C LEU A 107 -2.49 -6.85 1.48
N VAL A 108 -3.65 -6.47 1.99
CA VAL A 108 -4.17 -6.92 3.27
C VAL A 108 -5.31 -7.89 2.98
N ASN A 109 -5.02 -9.19 3.11
CA ASN A 109 -6.04 -10.23 3.00
C ASN A 109 -6.77 -10.37 4.34
N ASN A 110 -7.83 -9.58 4.53
CA ASN A 110 -8.58 -9.47 5.77
C ASN A 110 -10.04 -9.95 5.66
N ALA A 111 -10.60 -10.05 4.45
CA ALA A 111 -11.91 -10.64 4.27
C ALA A 111 -11.91 -12.09 4.77
N GLY A 112 -12.89 -12.40 5.61
CA GLY A 112 -12.97 -13.65 6.37
C GLY A 112 -14.42 -13.96 6.68
N VAL A 113 -14.81 -15.22 6.54
CA VAL A 113 -16.09 -15.73 7.07
C VAL A 113 -15.76 -16.89 7.99
N ALA A 114 -16.35 -16.88 9.19
CA ALA A 114 -16.25 -17.99 10.13
C ALA A 114 -17.64 -18.61 10.30
N VAL A 115 -17.75 -19.89 9.95
CA VAL A 115 -18.91 -20.73 10.27
C VAL A 115 -18.53 -21.51 11.53
N ILE A 116 -19.17 -21.21 12.65
CA ILE A 116 -18.84 -21.81 13.95
C ILE A 116 -19.75 -23.01 14.18
N GLU A 117 -19.20 -24.20 13.96
CA GLU A 117 -19.86 -25.49 14.15
C GLU A 117 -19.01 -26.38 15.07
N SER A 118 -19.66 -27.33 15.74
CA SER A 118 -18.96 -28.40 16.45
C SER A 118 -18.20 -29.28 15.45
N PHE A 119 -17.06 -29.82 15.85
CA PHE A 119 -16.25 -30.68 14.97
C PHE A 119 -17.03 -31.89 14.43
N PHE A 120 -17.94 -32.45 15.22
CA PHE A 120 -18.76 -33.60 14.80
C PHE A 120 -19.95 -33.20 13.92
N ASP A 121 -20.30 -31.92 13.89
CA ASP A 121 -21.46 -31.39 13.17
C ASP A 121 -21.04 -30.53 11.96
N VAL A 122 -19.73 -30.42 11.69
CA VAL A 122 -19.22 -29.63 10.57
C VAL A 122 -19.73 -30.17 9.24
N THR A 123 -20.27 -29.27 8.43
CA THR A 123 -20.74 -29.62 7.09
C THR A 123 -19.68 -29.27 6.04
N GLU A 124 -19.67 -29.98 4.92
CA GLU A 124 -18.80 -29.63 3.78
C GLU A 124 -19.09 -28.21 3.28
N GLU A 125 -20.37 -27.80 3.28
CA GLU A 125 -20.79 -26.45 2.92
C GLU A 125 -20.21 -25.40 3.88
N GLY A 126 -20.32 -25.62 5.20
CA GLY A 126 -19.76 -24.75 6.23
C GLY A 126 -18.24 -24.61 6.12
N TRP A 127 -17.55 -25.73 5.87
CA TRP A 127 -16.10 -25.75 5.64
C TRP A 127 -15.69 -24.98 4.39
N ASN A 128 -16.33 -25.28 3.24
CA ASN A 128 -16.03 -24.65 1.96
C ASN A 128 -16.29 -23.14 1.99
N LYS A 129 -17.30 -22.69 2.74
CA LYS A 129 -17.61 -21.27 2.90
C LYS A 129 -16.50 -20.47 3.61
N CYS A 130 -15.68 -21.12 4.42
CA CYS A 130 -14.54 -20.47 5.09
C CYS A 130 -13.28 -20.44 4.19
N GLY A 131 -13.24 -21.25 3.13
CA GLY A 131 -12.11 -21.39 2.20
C GLY A 131 -12.11 -20.37 1.06
N ILE A 132 -12.60 -19.15 1.33
CA ILE A 132 -12.54 -17.99 0.42
C ILE A 132 -11.12 -17.63 0.00
#